data_AF-A0A357MM87-F1
#
_entry.id   AF-A0A357MM87-F1
#
_cell.length_a   1.000
_cell.length_b   1.000
_cell.length_c   1.000
_cell.angle_alpha   90.00
_cell.angle_beta   90.00
_cell.angle_gamma   90.00
#
_symmetry.space_group_name_H-M   'P 1'
#
loop_
_entity.id
_entity.type
_entity.pdbx_description
1 polymer ?
#
loop_
_entity_poly.entity_id
_entity_poly.type
_entity_poly.pdbx_seq_one_letter_code
_entity_poly.pdbx_strand_id
1 'polypeptide(L)' 'MAQNASMEEFEALLNESFEMDTPEEGSVVKGKVIAIEAGQAIIDVGYKMEGRVDLKEFANPGEA' A
#
# COMPACT_ATOMS: atom_id res chain seq x y z
N MET A 1 -28.65 26.49 7.46
CA MET A 1 -27.44 26.44 8.32
C MET A 1 -27.02 25.01 8.67
N ALA A 2 -27.94 24.09 9.03
CA ALA A 2 -27.58 22.71 9.38
C ALA A 2 -27.03 21.83 8.23
N GLN A 3 -27.41 22.09 6.97
CA GLN A 3 -26.93 21.32 5.81
C GLN A 3 -25.50 21.67 5.37
N ASN A 4 -25.02 22.89 5.63
CA ASN A 4 -23.65 23.29 5.26
C ASN A 4 -22.62 22.69 6.21
N ALA A 5 -22.91 22.67 7.52
CA ALA A 5 -22.01 22.05 8.50
C ALA A 5 -21.80 20.55 8.21
N SER A 6 -22.87 19.83 7.86
CA SER A 6 -22.76 18.41 7.49
C SER A 6 -22.01 18.16 6.17
N MET A 7 -22.01 19.13 5.25
CA MET A 7 -21.27 18.99 3.99
C MET A 7 -19.78 19.28 4.19
N GLU A 8 -19.45 20.31 4.98
CA GLU A 8 -18.05 20.62 5.34
C GLU A 8 -17.42 19.50 6.18
N GLU A 9 -18.15 18.92 7.13
CA GLU A 9 -17.69 17.74 7.90
C GLU A 9 -17.49 16.51 7.01
N PHE A 10 -18.39 16.29 6.03
CA PHE A 10 -18.25 15.22 5.06
C PHE A 10 -17.04 15.44 4.14
N GLU A 11 -16.85 16.66 3.64
CA GLU A 11 -15.69 17.03 2.82
C GLU A 11 -14.38 16.87 3.58
N ALA A 12 -14.34 17.22 4.87
CA ALA A 12 -13.16 17.04 5.71
C ALA A 12 -12.81 15.55 5.87
N LEU A 13 -13.78 14.71 6.25
CA LEU A 13 -13.58 13.26 6.40
C LEU A 13 -13.24 12.57 5.08
N LEU A 14 -13.81 13.04 3.96
CA LEU A 14 -13.51 12.52 2.63
C LEU A 14 -12.08 12.86 2.21
N ASN A 15 -11.64 14.10 2.42
CA ASN A 15 -10.27 14.51 2.09
C ASN A 15 -9.23 13.77 2.95
N GLU A 16 -9.51 13.56 4.24
CA GLU A 16 -8.67 12.74 5.12
C GLU A 16 -8.52 11.30 4.59
N SER A 17 -9.59 10.72 4.02
CA SER A 17 -9.50 9.38 3.42
C SER A 17 -8.59 9.32 2.20
N PHE A 18 -8.53 10.37 1.38
CA PHE A 18 -7.66 10.40 0.21
C PHE A 18 -6.19 10.53 0.57
N GLU A 19 -5.85 11.24 1.65
CA GLU A 19 -4.46 11.35 2.13
C GLU A 19 -3.91 10.02 2.66
N MET A 20 -4.77 9.07 3.03
CA MET A 20 -4.37 7.76 3.53
C MET A 20 -4.11 6.70 2.44
N ASP A 21 -4.56 6.93 1.20
CA ASP A 21 -4.90 5.83 0.28
C ASP A 21 -4.02 5.72 -0.98
N THR A 22 -2.88 6.40 -1.06
CA THR A 22 -1.90 6.07 -2.11
C THR A 22 -0.47 6.24 -1.61
N PRO A 23 0.38 5.20 -1.67
CA PRO A 23 1.78 5.36 -1.33
C PRO A 23 2.45 6.24 -2.37
N GLU A 24 3.25 7.22 -1.91
CA GLU A 24 4.09 7.99 -2.82
C GLU A 24 5.13 7.09 -3.49
N GLU A 25 5.48 7.38 -4.74
CA GLU A 25 6.54 6.66 -5.45
C GLU A 25 7.86 6.75 -4.66
N GLY A 26 8.51 5.61 -4.45
CA GLY A 26 9.75 5.53 -3.66
C GLY A 26 9.54 5.49 -2.14
N SER A 27 8.29 5.54 -1.65
CA SER A 27 8.00 5.31 -0.24
C SER A 27 8.07 3.82 0.13
N VAL A 28 8.41 3.53 1.39
CA VAL A 28 8.45 2.16 1.92
C VAL A 28 7.07 1.80 2.47
N VAL A 29 6.47 0.73 1.93
CA VAL A 29 5.17 0.21 2.36
C VAL A 29 5.32 -1.12 3.09
N LYS A 30 4.35 -1.42 3.97
CA LYS A 30 4.23 -2.74 4.58
C LYS A 30 3.33 -3.61 3.70
N GLY A 31 3.78 -4.84 3.44
CA GLY A 31 3.00 -5.82 2.70
C GLY A 31 3.05 -7.19 3.38
N LYS A 32 2.09 -8.04 3.04
CA LYS A 32 1.99 -9.42 3.49
C LYS A 32 2.31 -10.36 2.34
N VAL A 33 3.23 -11.29 2.56
CA VAL A 33 3.48 -12.38 1.60
C VAL A 33 2.27 -13.31 1.60
N ILE A 34 1.62 -13.46 0.45
CA ILE A 34 0.45 -14.32 0.27
C ILE A 34 0.77 -15.63 -0.46
N ALA A 35 1.83 -15.65 -1.27
CA ALA A 35 2.29 -16.84 -1.97
C ALA A 35 3.78 -16.74 -2.33
N ILE A 36 4.40 -17.90 -2.58
CA ILE A 36 5.76 -18.01 -3.13
C ILE A 36 5.71 -19.01 -4.28
N GLU A 37 5.99 -18.56 -5.49
CA GLU A 37 5.90 -19.37 -6.71
C GLU A 37 6.96 -18.95 -7.71
N ALA A 38 7.47 -19.90 -8.50
CA ALA A 38 8.48 -19.66 -9.55
C ALA A 38 9.73 -18.86 -9.09
N GLY A 39 10.11 -18.95 -7.81
CA GLY A 39 11.24 -18.19 -7.27
C GLY A 39 10.93 -16.74 -6.90
N GLN A 40 9.65 -16.35 -6.88
CA GLN A 40 9.19 -15.01 -6.53
C GLN A 40 8.26 -15.05 -5.31
N ALA A 41 8.34 -14.02 -4.47
CA ALA A 41 7.37 -13.74 -3.42
C ALA A 41 6.28 -12.82 -3.98
N ILE A 42 5.02 -13.23 -3.82
CA ILE A 42 3.83 -12.43 -4.15
C ILE A 42 3.37 -11.74 -2.88
N ILE A 43 3.30 -10.41 -2.91
CA ILE A 43 3.07 -9.56 -1.74
C ILE A 43 1.81 -8.72 -1.96
N ASP A 44 0.85 -8.86 -1.05
CA ASP A 44 -0.31 -7.97 -0.95
C ASP A 44 0.07 -6.75 -0.11
N VAL A 45 -0.10 -5.55 -0.68
CA VAL A 45 0.19 -4.27 -0.03
C VAL A 45 -1.09 -3.52 0.40
N GLY A 46 -2.26 -4.16 0.33
CA GLY A 46 -3.55 -3.56 0.68
C GLY A 46 -4.16 -2.70 -0.44
N TYR A 47 -3.67 -2.85 -1.67
CA TYR A 47 -4.10 -2.10 -2.84
C TYR A 47 -4.68 -3.01 -3.93
N LYS A 48 -5.13 -2.41 -5.03
CA LYS A 48 -5.69 -3.15 -6.17
C LYS A 48 -4.69 -4.09 -6.87
N MET A 49 -3.39 -3.94 -6.60
CA MET A 49 -2.33 -4.66 -7.28
C MET A 49 -1.42 -5.36 -6.28
N GLU A 50 -0.93 -6.53 -6.67
CA GLU A 50 0.03 -7.31 -5.91
C GLU A 50 1.45 -7.01 -6.39
N GLY A 51 2.38 -6.91 -5.44
CA GLY A 51 3.82 -6.81 -5.72
C GLY A 51 4.44 -8.18 -5.96
N ARG A 52 5.46 -8.25 -6.81
CA ARG A 52 6.30 -9.44 -7.01
C ARG A 52 7.76 -9.08 -6.80
N VAL A 53 8.44 -9.85 -5.97
CA VAL A 53 9.85 -9.66 -5.65
C VAL A 53 10.57 -10.98 -5.79
N ASP A 54 11.70 -11.00 -6.49
CA ASP A 54 12.53 -12.20 -6.61
C ASP A 54 13.09 -12.60 -5.26
N LEU A 55 13.10 -13.89 -4.94
CA LEU A 55 13.58 -14.37 -3.62
C LEU A 55 15.05 -13.97 -3.34
N LYS A 56 15.84 -13.75 -4.39
CA LYS A 56 17.24 -13.29 -4.29
C LYS A 56 17.37 -11.90 -3.68
N GLU A 57 16.37 -11.05 -3.82
CA GLU A 57 16.35 -9.69 -3.26
C GLU A 57 16.18 -9.70 -1.73
N PHE A 58 15.76 -10.84 -1.14
CA PHE A 58 15.68 -11.01 0.31
C PHE A 58 16.96 -11.55 0.94
N ALA A 59 17.96 -11.94 0.12
CA ALA A 59 19.24 -12.39 0.63
C ALA A 59 20.05 -11.21 1.18
N ASN A 60 20.87 -11.46 2.20
CA ASN A 60 21.78 -10.43 2.67
C ASN A 60 22.81 -10.09 1.57
N PRO A 61 23.35 -8.86 1.56
CA PRO A 61 24.41 -8.49 0.62
C PRO A 61 25.57 -9.49 0.67
N GLY A 62 25.83 -10.18 -0.45
CA GLY A 62 26.89 -11.19 -0.57
C GLY A 62 26.46 -12.65 -0.34
N GLU A 63 25.17 -12.91 -0.09
CA GLU A 63 24.62 -14.28 0.08
C GLU A 63 23.75 -14.73 -1.12
N ALA A 64 23.60 -13.90 -2.16
CA ALA A 64 22.75 -14.12 -3.33
C ALA A 64 23.44 -14.85 -4.50
#